data_AF-A0A1B8DN50-F1
#
_entry.id   AF-A0A1B8DN50-F1
#
_cell.length_a   1.000
_cell.length_b   1.000
_cell.length_c   1.000
_cell.angle_alpha   90.00
_cell.angle_beta   90.00
_cell.angle_gamma   90.00
#
_symmetry.space_group_name_H-M   'P 1'
#
loop_
_entity.id
_entity.type
_entity.pdbx_description
1 polymer ?
#
loop_
_entity_poly.entity_id
_entity_poly.type
_entity_poly.pdbx_seq_one_letter_code
_entity_poly.pdbx_strand_id
1 'polypeptide(L)'
;MTALAFPAPKIIGTNRPEVSYKERFAARVIAFNSIPGGGIDPGEQHEAAALREMQEETGGLIKLRSNLGCVATTEEYRNDLHQMSYCYVADVLDDSGSPSLTTDEISDGLGHLWLSVDEAKSRMAKAEPKSELGLYIKERDIYLVDEATRRAEEGGA
;
A
#
# COMPACT_ATOMS: atom_id res chain seq x y z
N MET A 1 1.28 -28.58 -1.90
CA MET A 1 0.75 -27.22 -1.68
C MET A 1 1.51 -26.33 -2.63
N THR A 2 0.85 -25.83 -3.67
CA THR A 2 1.47 -24.85 -4.57
C THR A 2 1.56 -23.56 -3.76
N ALA A 3 2.78 -23.07 -3.50
CA ALA A 3 2.93 -21.72 -2.98
C ALA A 3 2.18 -20.79 -3.94
N LEU A 4 1.28 -19.95 -3.43
CA LEU A 4 0.66 -18.90 -4.24
C LEU A 4 1.82 -18.08 -4.81
N ALA A 5 2.02 -18.15 -6.12
CA ALA A 5 3.07 -17.37 -6.77
C ALA A 5 2.77 -15.89 -6.52
N PHE A 6 3.78 -15.13 -6.10
CA PHE A 6 3.63 -13.69 -5.95
C PHE A 6 3.20 -13.09 -7.30
N PRO A 7 2.30 -12.09 -7.28
CA PRO A 7 1.90 -11.42 -8.50
C PRO A 7 3.12 -10.77 -9.17
N ALA A 8 3.12 -10.77 -10.51
CA ALA A 8 4.13 -10.04 -11.26
C ALA A 8 3.98 -8.53 -11.00
N PRO A 9 5.06 -7.81 -10.65
CA PRO A 9 4.95 -6.42 -10.26
C PRO A 9 4.59 -5.53 -11.44
N LYS A 10 3.71 -4.55 -11.20
CA LYS A 10 3.58 -3.39 -12.10
C LYS A 10 4.77 -2.47 -11.90
N ILE A 11 5.49 -2.17 -12.99
CA ILE A 11 6.61 -1.22 -12.97
C ILE A 11 6.06 0.21 -12.97
N ILE A 12 6.59 1.05 -12.09
CA ILE A 12 6.28 2.47 -11.97
C ILE A 12 7.60 3.26 -12.07
N GLY A 13 7.60 4.31 -12.88
CA GLY A 13 8.82 5.05 -13.21
C GLY A 13 9.68 4.35 -14.26
N THR A 14 10.96 4.74 -14.35
CA THR A 14 11.90 4.19 -15.34
C THR A 14 13.18 3.78 -14.64
N ASN A 15 13.56 2.51 -14.79
CA ASN A 15 14.86 2.01 -14.34
C ASN A 15 15.97 2.62 -15.20
N ARG A 16 16.90 3.32 -14.56
CA ARG A 16 18.06 3.96 -15.18
C ARG A 16 19.32 3.22 -14.74
N PRO A 17 19.97 2.44 -15.63
CA PRO A 17 21.14 1.64 -15.28
C PRO A 17 22.33 2.44 -14.73
N GLU A 18 22.38 3.73 -15.04
CA GLU A 18 23.40 4.67 -14.58
C GLU A 18 23.18 5.18 -13.14
N VAL A 19 22.01 4.93 -12.56
CA VAL A 19 21.65 5.36 -11.21
C VAL A 19 21.90 4.23 -10.22
N SER A 20 22.60 4.53 -9.13
CA SER A 20 22.67 3.62 -7.98
C SER A 20 21.44 3.81 -7.12
N TYR A 21 20.62 2.77 -6.98
CA TYR A 21 19.40 2.83 -6.18
C TYR A 21 19.62 2.32 -4.76
N LYS A 22 18.95 2.98 -3.81
CA LYS A 22 18.71 2.49 -2.46
C LYS A 22 17.46 1.61 -2.49
N GLU A 23 17.62 0.39 -1.99
CA GLU A 23 16.53 -0.59 -1.89
C GLU A 23 15.58 -0.25 -0.74
N ARG A 24 14.28 -0.34 -1.00
CA ARG A 24 13.21 -0.25 0.01
C ARG A 24 12.13 -1.28 -0.26
N PHE A 25 11.71 -1.97 0.79
CA PHE A 25 10.55 -2.85 0.74
C PHE A 25 9.43 -2.19 1.53
N ALA A 26 8.21 -2.25 1.02
CA ALA A 26 7.04 -1.68 1.66
C ALA A 26 5.86 -2.65 1.66
N ALA A 27 5.09 -2.63 2.74
CA ALA A 27 3.82 -3.33 2.81
C ALA A 27 2.68 -2.31 2.76
N ARG A 28 1.60 -2.68 2.07
CA ARG A 28 0.41 -1.86 1.87
C ARG A 28 -0.79 -2.71 2.22
N VAL A 29 -1.78 -2.11 2.86
CA VAL A 29 -3.04 -2.80 3.13
C VAL A 29 -4.21 -2.00 2.60
N ILE A 30 -5.12 -2.69 1.92
CA ILE A 30 -6.46 -2.21 1.64
C ILE A 30 -7.34 -2.77 2.74
N ALA A 31 -7.40 -2.04 3.84
CA ALA A 31 -8.50 -2.15 4.78
C ALA A 31 -9.51 -1.13 4.27
N PHE A 32 -10.67 -1.60 3.78
CA PHE A 32 -11.61 -0.80 2.99
C PHE A 32 -11.61 0.64 3.46
N ASN A 33 -11.17 1.53 2.56
CA ASN A 33 -11.22 3.00 2.62
C ASN A 33 -9.90 3.79 2.84
N SER A 34 -8.75 3.14 3.05
CA SER A 34 -7.42 3.80 3.03
C SER A 34 -6.37 2.85 2.45
N ILE A 35 -5.23 3.37 2.00
CA ILE A 35 -4.05 2.54 1.67
C ILE A 35 -2.91 2.87 2.64
N PRO A 36 -3.05 2.51 3.93
CA PRO A 36 -1.93 2.67 4.83
C PRO A 36 -0.81 1.72 4.45
N GLY A 37 0.41 2.13 4.77
CA GLY A 37 1.58 1.32 4.57
C GLY A 37 2.87 2.08 4.52
N GLY A 38 3.93 1.39 4.90
CA GLY A 38 5.25 1.94 5.03
C GLY A 38 6.32 0.89 4.83
N GLY A 39 7.49 1.11 5.44
CA GLY A 39 8.66 0.27 5.24
C GLY A 39 8.50 -1.11 5.87
N ILE A 40 9.15 -2.13 5.31
CA ILE A 40 9.34 -3.42 5.96
C ILE A 40 10.71 -3.41 6.65
N ASP A 41 10.72 -3.68 7.94
CA ASP A 41 11.94 -3.72 8.73
C ASP A 41 12.79 -4.97 8.43
N PRO A 42 14.11 -4.94 8.71
CA PRO A 42 14.97 -6.11 8.49
C PRO A 42 14.48 -7.34 9.25
N GLY A 43 14.12 -8.40 8.51
CA GLY A 43 13.60 -9.65 9.05
C GLY A 43 12.09 -9.65 9.34
N GLU A 44 11.41 -8.52 9.12
CA GLU A 44 9.96 -8.41 9.24
C GLU A 44 9.27 -9.09 8.05
N GLN A 45 8.17 -9.83 8.33
CA GLN A 45 7.33 -10.38 7.28
C GLN A 45 6.45 -9.28 6.69
N HIS A 46 6.18 -9.33 5.39
CA HIS A 46 5.36 -8.30 4.72
C HIS A 46 3.96 -8.17 5.33
N GLU A 47 3.35 -9.30 5.72
CA GLU A 47 2.07 -9.30 6.43
C GLU A 47 2.17 -8.61 7.79
N ALA A 48 3.26 -8.80 8.53
CA ALA A 48 3.46 -8.18 9.84
C ALA A 48 3.63 -6.66 9.70
N ALA A 49 4.41 -6.22 8.70
CA ALA A 49 4.54 -4.81 8.36
C ALA A 49 3.18 -4.19 7.99
N ALA A 50 2.36 -4.87 7.17
CA ALA A 50 1.03 -4.38 6.81
C ALA A 50 0.11 -4.16 8.04
N LEU A 51 0.17 -5.07 9.03
CA LEU A 51 -0.59 -4.94 10.28
C LEU A 51 -0.07 -3.78 11.14
N ARG A 52 1.26 -3.63 11.26
CA ARG A 52 1.91 -2.56 12.04
C ARG A 52 1.58 -1.20 11.46
N GLU A 53 1.81 -1.01 10.16
CA GLU A 53 1.60 0.26 9.46
C GLU A 53 0.14 0.70 9.51
N MET A 54 -0.81 -0.25 9.40
CA MET A 54 -2.22 0.04 9.62
C MET A 54 -2.46 0.67 10.99
N GLN A 55 -1.90 0.05 12.04
CA GLN A 55 -2.06 0.53 13.40
C GLN A 55 -1.37 1.87 13.63
N GLU A 56 -0.16 2.06 13.10
CA GLU A 56 0.62 3.29 13.24
C GLU A 56 -0.06 4.47 12.51
N GLU A 57 -0.49 4.28 11.26
CA GLU A 57 -1.02 5.39 10.44
C GLU A 57 -2.49 5.72 10.73
N THR A 58 -3.26 4.74 11.23
CA THR A 58 -4.71 4.91 11.41
C THR A 58 -5.21 4.67 12.83
N GLY A 59 -4.45 3.95 13.66
CA GLY A 59 -4.93 3.41 14.93
C GLY A 59 -5.81 2.16 14.80
N GLY A 60 -6.11 1.72 13.56
CA GLY A 60 -6.99 0.58 13.30
C GLY A 60 -6.32 -0.77 13.47
N LEU A 61 -7.09 -1.73 13.99
CA LEU A 61 -6.73 -3.15 14.03
C LEU A 61 -7.45 -3.88 12.90
N ILE A 62 -6.73 -4.74 12.21
CA ILE A 62 -7.21 -5.44 11.01
C ILE A 62 -6.89 -6.93 11.05
N LYS A 63 -7.61 -7.69 10.24
CA LYS A 63 -7.32 -9.08 9.92
C LYS A 63 -7.10 -9.23 8.42
N LEU A 64 -5.89 -9.62 8.01
CA LEU A 64 -5.61 -9.91 6.61
C LEU A 64 -6.47 -11.10 6.12
N ARG A 65 -7.03 -10.98 4.92
CA ARG A 65 -7.77 -12.05 4.24
C ARG A 65 -6.78 -13.04 3.64
N SER A 66 -6.30 -13.97 4.47
CA SER A 66 -5.22 -14.90 4.13
C SER A 66 -5.52 -15.80 2.92
N ASN A 67 -6.81 -16.04 2.60
CA ASN A 67 -7.24 -16.77 1.41
C ASN A 67 -6.90 -16.05 0.10
N LEU A 68 -6.76 -14.71 0.12
CA LEU A 68 -6.41 -13.92 -1.05
C LEU A 68 -4.88 -13.81 -1.24
N GLY A 69 -4.11 -13.97 -0.17
CA GLY A 69 -2.66 -13.76 -0.14
C GLY A 69 -2.28 -12.32 -0.47
N CYS A 70 -1.05 -12.12 -0.98
CA CYS A 70 -0.63 -10.87 -1.59
C CYS A 70 -1.39 -10.67 -2.91
N VAL A 71 -2.24 -9.64 -2.98
CA VAL A 71 -3.14 -9.42 -4.13
C VAL A 71 -2.46 -8.70 -5.28
N ALA A 72 -1.48 -7.84 -4.99
CA ALA A 72 -0.75 -7.07 -5.99
C ALA A 72 0.67 -6.73 -5.51
N THR A 73 1.58 -6.51 -6.45
CA THR A 73 2.93 -6.00 -6.19
C THR A 73 3.24 -4.85 -7.15
N THR A 74 4.08 -3.90 -6.72
CA THR A 74 4.64 -2.86 -7.59
C THR A 74 6.14 -2.76 -7.41
N GLU A 75 6.82 -2.39 -8.48
CA GLU A 75 8.26 -2.11 -8.53
C GLU A 75 8.44 -0.65 -8.99
N GLU A 76 8.87 0.22 -8.10
CA GLU A 76 8.93 1.67 -8.33
C GLU A 76 10.39 2.13 -8.39
N TYR A 77 10.73 2.87 -9.45
CA TYR A 77 12.02 3.55 -9.61
C TYR A 77 11.81 5.07 -9.57
N ARG A 78 12.28 5.73 -8.50
CA ARG A 78 12.18 7.18 -8.32
C ARG A 78 13.47 7.75 -7.77
N ASN A 79 14.03 8.75 -8.44
CA ASN A 79 15.30 9.36 -8.04
C ASN A 79 16.37 8.29 -7.82
N ASP A 80 16.88 8.18 -6.60
CA ASP A 80 17.84 7.18 -6.11
C ASP A 80 17.16 6.05 -5.31
N LEU A 81 15.83 5.91 -5.36
CA LEU A 81 15.08 4.87 -4.66
C LEU A 81 14.54 3.81 -5.63
N HIS A 82 14.78 2.55 -5.30
CA HIS A 82 14.11 1.38 -5.87
C HIS A 82 13.23 0.75 -4.79
N GLN A 83 11.92 0.71 -5.02
CA GLN A 83 10.95 0.26 -4.02
C GLN A 83 10.09 -0.89 -4.54
N MET A 84 10.08 -2.01 -3.80
CA MET A 84 9.10 -3.07 -3.95
C MET A 84 7.96 -2.89 -2.95
N SER A 85 6.71 -2.89 -3.41
CA SER A 85 5.53 -2.78 -2.54
C SER A 85 4.65 -4.03 -2.65
N TYR A 86 4.18 -4.55 -1.52
CA TYR A 86 3.29 -5.71 -1.42
C TYR A 86 1.93 -5.28 -0.89
N CYS A 87 0.85 -5.66 -1.57
CA CYS A 87 -0.50 -5.24 -1.22
C CYS A 87 -1.36 -6.40 -0.74
N TYR A 88 -2.11 -6.16 0.34
CA TYR A 88 -2.99 -7.11 0.98
C TYR A 88 -4.40 -6.53 1.14
N VAL A 89 -5.40 -7.40 1.27
CA VAL A 89 -6.77 -7.01 1.64
C VAL A 89 -7.05 -7.46 3.06
N ALA A 90 -7.72 -6.61 3.83
CA ALA A 90 -8.02 -6.89 5.22
C ALA A 90 -9.42 -6.45 5.64
N ASP A 91 -9.95 -7.11 6.67
CA ASP A 91 -11.16 -6.71 7.37
C ASP A 91 -10.77 -5.88 8.61
N VAL A 92 -11.42 -4.74 8.79
CA VAL A 92 -11.26 -3.91 10.00
C VAL A 92 -11.93 -4.62 11.17
N LEU A 93 -11.19 -4.79 12.26
CA LEU A 93 -11.67 -5.37 13.51
C LEU A 93 -12.06 -4.28 14.53
N ASP A 94 -11.27 -3.21 14.57
CA ASP A 94 -11.45 -2.06 15.48
C ASP A 94 -10.82 -0.83 14.82
N ASP A 95 -11.53 0.31 14.85
CA ASP A 95 -11.10 1.61 14.33
C ASP A 95 -11.14 2.71 15.40
N SER A 96 -11.34 2.36 16.66
CA SER A 96 -11.44 3.31 17.78
C SER A 96 -10.09 3.83 18.28
N GLY A 97 -8.99 3.31 17.75
CA GLY A 97 -7.63 3.71 18.09
C GLY A 97 -7.26 5.11 17.59
N SER A 98 -6.03 5.52 17.89
CA SER A 98 -5.47 6.79 17.42
C SER A 98 -4.16 6.54 16.67
N PRO A 99 -3.90 7.28 15.58
CA PRO A 99 -2.63 7.19 14.86
C PRO A 99 -1.43 7.50 15.76
N SER A 100 -0.35 6.77 15.55
CA SER A 100 0.97 7.00 16.10
C SER A 100 1.94 7.34 14.96
N LEU A 101 1.70 8.47 14.31
CA LEU A 101 2.47 8.93 13.15
C LEU A 101 3.90 9.33 13.52
N THR A 102 4.82 9.08 12.58
CA THR A 102 6.19 9.60 12.65
C THR A 102 6.23 11.11 12.46
N THR A 103 7.35 11.75 12.80
CA THR A 103 7.53 13.19 12.61
C THR A 103 7.42 13.60 11.14
N ASP A 104 7.95 12.78 10.23
CA ASP A 104 7.92 13.06 8.79
C ASP A 104 6.48 12.97 8.26
N GLU A 105 5.71 11.97 8.68
CA GLU A 105 4.30 11.82 8.29
C GLU A 105 3.41 12.95 8.81
N ILE A 106 3.64 13.40 10.04
CA ILE A 106 2.95 14.59 10.58
C ILE A 106 3.33 15.83 9.77
N SER A 107 4.61 15.99 9.42
CA SER A 107 5.10 17.10 8.61
C SER A 107 4.52 17.09 7.19
N ASP A 108 4.32 15.91 6.61
CA ASP A 108 3.68 15.71 5.31
C ASP A 108 2.15 15.84 5.37
N GLY A 109 1.59 16.05 6.57
CA GLY A 109 0.16 16.22 6.78
C GLY A 109 -0.63 14.93 6.58
N LEU A 110 0.01 13.77 6.83
CA LEU A 110 -0.64 12.48 6.71
C LEU A 110 -1.84 12.40 7.65
N GLY A 111 -2.96 11.94 7.10
CA GLY A 111 -4.18 11.67 7.83
C GLY A 111 -4.97 10.61 7.09
N HIS A 112 -5.91 9.97 7.78
CA HIS A 112 -6.76 8.94 7.22
C HIS A 112 -8.22 9.35 7.22
N LEU A 113 -8.98 8.85 6.25
CA LEU A 113 -10.42 9.09 6.14
C LEU A 113 -11.11 7.82 5.63
N TRP A 114 -12.17 7.39 6.30
CA TRP A 114 -12.96 6.23 5.87
C TRP A 114 -13.96 6.62 4.76
N LEU A 115 -13.60 6.36 3.50
CA LEU A 115 -14.36 6.49 2.25
C LEU A 115 -14.60 5.17 1.50
N SER A 116 -15.80 4.90 1.00
CA SER A 116 -16.04 3.73 0.13
C SER A 116 -15.03 3.61 -1.03
N VAL A 117 -14.81 2.39 -1.54
CA VAL A 117 -13.85 2.13 -2.63
C VAL A 117 -14.06 3.06 -3.82
N ASP A 118 -15.31 3.23 -4.27
CA ASP A 118 -15.64 4.10 -5.40
C ASP A 118 -15.30 5.57 -5.12
N GLU A 119 -15.57 6.05 -3.91
CA GLU A 119 -15.27 7.42 -3.50
C GLU A 119 -13.76 7.62 -3.36
N ALA A 120 -13.02 6.65 -2.80
CA ALA A 120 -11.57 6.67 -2.72
C ALA A 120 -10.94 6.75 -4.12
N LYS A 121 -11.36 5.87 -5.05
CA LYS A 121 -10.91 5.90 -6.46
C LYS A 121 -11.23 7.23 -7.14
N SER A 122 -12.46 7.73 -6.96
CA SER A 122 -12.90 9.03 -7.49
C SER A 122 -12.03 10.18 -7.00
N ARG A 123 -11.67 10.21 -5.70
CA ARG A 123 -10.78 11.22 -5.13
C ARG A 123 -9.34 11.08 -5.59
N MET A 124 -8.79 9.86 -5.59
CA MET A 124 -7.45 9.60 -6.10
C MET A 124 -7.32 10.05 -7.57
N ALA A 125 -8.31 9.72 -8.40
CA ALA A 125 -8.33 10.13 -9.81
C ALA A 125 -8.33 11.66 -9.99
N LYS A 126 -9.09 12.39 -9.16
CA LYS A 126 -9.19 13.86 -9.19
C LYS A 126 -8.03 14.59 -8.51
N ALA A 127 -7.29 13.91 -7.62
CA ALA A 127 -6.17 14.53 -6.91
C ALA A 127 -5.12 15.01 -7.91
N GLU A 128 -4.66 16.25 -7.77
CA GLU A 128 -3.58 16.81 -8.58
C GLU A 128 -2.27 16.74 -7.79
N PRO A 129 -1.33 15.86 -8.19
CA PRO A 129 -0.07 15.73 -7.48
C PRO A 129 0.76 17.01 -7.60
N LYS A 130 1.32 17.45 -6.48
CA LYS A 130 2.17 18.65 -6.41
C LYS A 130 3.66 18.34 -6.58
N SER A 131 4.01 17.07 -6.71
CA SER A 131 5.39 16.57 -6.83
C SER A 131 5.43 15.28 -7.64
N GLU A 132 6.63 14.93 -8.14
CA GLU A 132 6.86 13.65 -8.83
C GLU A 132 6.59 12.46 -7.90
N LEU A 133 6.97 12.56 -6.63
CA LEU A 133 6.60 11.62 -5.57
C LEU A 133 5.08 11.40 -5.54
N GLY A 134 4.30 12.48 -5.52
CA GLY A 134 2.84 12.39 -5.52
C GLY A 134 2.26 11.76 -6.79
N LEU A 135 2.91 11.95 -7.96
CA LEU A 135 2.48 11.31 -9.21
C LEU A 135 2.62 9.79 -9.11
N TYR A 136 3.77 9.30 -8.62
CA TYR A 136 3.99 7.87 -8.49
C TYR A 136 3.14 7.23 -7.39
N ILE A 137 2.98 7.90 -6.25
CA ILE A 137 2.04 7.47 -5.21
C ILE A 137 0.63 7.33 -5.79
N LYS A 138 0.13 8.35 -6.50
CA LYS A 138 -1.20 8.30 -7.12
C LYS A 138 -1.33 7.13 -8.10
N GLU A 139 -0.36 6.95 -8.99
CA GLU A 139 -0.41 5.86 -9.98
C GLU A 139 -0.38 4.48 -9.31
N ARG A 140 0.52 4.30 -8.35
CA ARG A 140 0.66 3.08 -7.56
C ARG A 140 -0.64 2.74 -6.84
N ASP A 141 -1.16 3.69 -6.08
CA ASP A 141 -2.29 3.48 -5.19
C ASP A 141 -3.55 3.15 -6.00
N ILE A 142 -3.81 3.84 -7.11
CA ILE A 142 -4.93 3.52 -8.02
C ILE A 142 -4.83 2.07 -8.51
N TYR A 143 -3.65 1.65 -8.99
CA TYR A 143 -3.43 0.28 -9.44
C TYR A 143 -3.67 -0.74 -8.33
N LEU A 144 -3.15 -0.47 -7.12
CA LEU A 144 -3.29 -1.35 -5.97
C LEU A 144 -4.77 -1.51 -5.56
N VAL A 145 -5.55 -0.41 -5.52
CA VAL A 145 -6.99 -0.50 -5.21
C VAL A 145 -7.74 -1.29 -6.28
N ASP A 146 -7.46 -1.05 -7.56
CA ASP A 146 -8.11 -1.78 -8.66
C ASP A 146 -7.86 -3.28 -8.57
N GLU A 147 -6.61 -3.69 -8.37
CA GLU A 147 -6.26 -5.10 -8.29
C GLU A 147 -6.80 -5.75 -7.00
N ALA A 148 -6.75 -5.05 -5.87
CA ALA A 148 -7.34 -5.52 -4.62
C ALA A 148 -8.86 -5.72 -4.74
N THR A 149 -9.57 -4.79 -5.40
CA THR A 149 -11.01 -4.88 -5.65
C THR A 149 -11.33 -6.12 -6.49
N ARG A 150 -10.62 -6.27 -7.63
CA ARG A 150 -10.79 -7.40 -8.54
C ARG A 150 -10.57 -8.74 -7.84
N ARG A 151 -9.48 -8.85 -7.07
CA ARG A 151 -9.12 -10.08 -6.34
C ARG A 151 -10.10 -10.39 -5.20
N ALA A 152 -10.63 -9.37 -4.52
CA ALA A 152 -11.63 -9.55 -3.47
C ALA A 152 -12.98 -10.02 -4.03
N GLU A 153 -13.38 -9.57 -5.22
CA GLU A 153 -14.58 -10.03 -5.93
C GLU A 153 -14.41 -11.48 -6.43
N GLU A 154 -13.25 -11.82 -7.01
CA GLU A 154 -12.96 -13.17 -7.52
C GLU A 154 -12.83 -14.23 -6.41
N GLY A 155 -12.27 -13.85 -5.26
CA GLY A 155 -12.08 -14.75 -4.12
C GLY A 155 -13.26 -14.82 -3.15
N GLY A 156 -14.35 -14.10 -3.45
CA GLY A 156 -15.60 -14.10 -2.69
C GLY A 156 -16.67 -15.09 -3.18
N ALA A 157 -16.33 -15.95 -4.15
CA ALA A 157 -17.18 -17.01 -4.69
C ALA A 157 -16.95 -18.38 -4.02
#